data_AF-A0A5C7X1M5-F1
#
_entry.id   AF-A0A5C7X1M5-F1
#
_cell.length_a   1.000
_cell.length_b   1.000
_cell.length_c   1.000
_cell.angle_alpha   90.00
_cell.angle_beta   90.00
_cell.angle_gamma   90.00
#
_symmetry.space_group_name_H-M   'P 1'
#
loop_
_entity.id
_entity.type
_entity.pdbx_description
1 polymer ?
#
loop_
_entity_poly.entity_id
_entity_poly.type
_entity_poly.pdbx_seq_one_letter_code
_entity_poly.pdbx_strand_id
1 'polypeptide(L)'
;MATTSLKLPDSLKERVAKLAEATGKTPHAFMVDAIEQETRRNEKYQTFVAEAETSWQEYQKTGLAYDADEVNAYFRAKLQGIELPKPTLKKYK
;
A
#
# COMPACT_ATOMS: atom_id res chain seq x y z
N MET A 1 -22.72 -15.69 11.04
CA MET A 1 -21.85 -14.49 11.08
C MET A 1 -22.33 -13.60 12.20
N ALA A 2 -21.43 -13.02 13.00
CA ALA A 2 -21.80 -12.10 14.09
C ALA A 2 -21.95 -10.68 13.54
N THR A 3 -22.92 -9.93 14.04
CA THR A 3 -23.11 -8.52 13.69
C THR A 3 -22.25 -7.63 14.59
N THR A 4 -21.48 -6.73 13.98
CA THR A 4 -20.73 -5.70 14.70
C THR A 4 -21.46 -4.37 14.52
N SER A 5 -21.91 -3.74 15.61
CA SER A 5 -22.57 -2.44 15.56
C SER A 5 -21.53 -1.32 15.51
N LEU A 6 -21.59 -0.47 14.48
CA LEU A 6 -20.69 0.66 14.29
C LEU A 6 -21.44 1.97 14.57
N LYS A 7 -20.99 2.72 15.57
CA LYS A 7 -21.53 4.05 15.86
C LYS A 7 -20.84 5.08 14.98
N LEU A 8 -21.61 5.68 14.06
CA LEU A 8 -21.14 6.77 13.20
C LEU A 8 -21.62 8.12 13.74
N PRO A 9 -20.78 9.17 13.72
CA PRO A 9 -21.25 10.54 13.85
C PRO A 9 -22.26 10.86 12.75
N ASP A 10 -23.28 11.68 13.04
CA ASP A 10 -24.35 12.00 12.08
C ASP A 10 -23.81 12.60 10.79
N SER A 11 -22.80 13.47 10.89
CA SER A 11 -22.14 14.08 9.73
C SER A 11 -21.47 13.06 8.80
N LEU A 12 -20.92 11.98 9.35
CA LEU A 12 -20.31 10.91 8.55
C LEU A 12 -21.39 10.03 7.93
N LYS A 13 -22.46 9.72 8.68
CA LYS A 13 -23.59 8.93 8.19
C LYS A 13 -24.24 9.59 6.96
N GLU A 14 -24.45 10.90 6.98
CA GLU A 14 -25.00 11.66 5.85
C GLU A 14 -24.07 11.62 4.62
N ARG A 15 -22.76 11.78 4.83
CA ARG A 15 -21.78 11.71 3.74
C ARG A 15 -21.72 10.33 3.11
N VAL A 16 -21.74 9.28 3.93
CA VAL A 16 -21.78 7.88 3.46
C VAL A 16 -23.05 7.62 2.65
N ALA A 17 -24.22 8.08 3.12
CA ALA A 17 -25.47 7.91 2.38
C ALA A 17 -25.43 8.55 0.99
N LYS A 18 -24.95 9.81 0.89
CA LYS A 18 -24.82 10.51 -0.39
C LYS A 18 -23.84 9.83 -1.36
N LEU A 19 -22.70 9.36 -0.85
CA LEU A 19 -21.70 8.66 -1.67
C LEU A 19 -22.16 7.26 -2.10
N ALA A 20 -22.88 6.56 -1.22
CA ALA A 20 -23.46 5.26 -1.54
C ALA A 20 -24.50 5.40 -2.67
N GLU A 21 -25.39 6.39 -2.58
CA GLU A 21 -26.37 6.69 -3.63
C GLU A 21 -25.69 7.04 -4.96
N ALA A 22 -24.71 7.95 -4.94
CA ALA A 22 -23.95 8.34 -6.13
C ALA A 22 -23.19 7.16 -6.78
N THR A 23 -22.87 6.11 -6.02
CA THR A 23 -22.19 4.90 -6.51
C THR A 23 -23.14 3.74 -6.76
N GLY A 24 -24.46 3.92 -6.61
CA GLY A 24 -25.47 2.87 -6.81
C GLY A 24 -25.43 1.76 -5.75
N LYS A 25 -24.87 2.04 -4.56
CA LYS A 25 -24.71 1.08 -3.46
C LYS A 25 -25.63 1.42 -2.30
N THR A 26 -25.93 0.42 -1.47
CA THR A 26 -26.54 0.69 -0.16
C THR A 26 -25.47 1.27 0.79
N PRO A 27 -25.86 2.11 1.78
CA PRO A 27 -24.91 2.62 2.76
C PRO A 27 -24.13 1.50 3.47
N HIS A 28 -24.78 0.38 3.76
CA HIS A 28 -24.12 -0.80 4.34
C HIS A 28 -23.03 -1.37 3.44
N ALA A 29 -23.34 -1.65 2.16
CA ALA A 29 -22.36 -2.17 1.21
C ALA A 29 -21.18 -1.22 1.03
N PHE A 30 -21.46 0.08 0.93
CA PHE A 30 -20.42 1.11 0.85
C PHE A 30 -19.47 1.08 2.07
N MET A 31 -20.02 0.95 3.29
CA MET A 31 -19.20 0.89 4.50
C MET A 31 -18.35 -0.38 4.57
N VAL A 32 -18.91 -1.54 4.19
CA VAL A 32 -18.17 -2.80 4.16
C VAL A 32 -16.99 -2.70 3.19
N ASP A 33 -17.23 -2.20 1.98
CA ASP A 33 -16.18 -2.01 0.97
C ASP A 33 -15.09 -1.05 1.46
N ALA A 34 -15.49 0.03 2.14
CA ALA A 34 -14.54 1.00 2.69
C ALA A 34 -13.65 0.38 3.78
N ILE A 35 -14.24 -0.43 4.68
CA ILE A 35 -13.48 -1.15 5.72
C ILE A 35 -12.55 -2.18 5.10
N GLU A 36 -13.00 -2.91 4.07
CA GLU A 36 -12.17 -3.89 3.37
C GLU A 36 -10.97 -3.20 2.68
N GLN A 37 -11.22 -2.08 1.98
CA GLN A 37 -10.18 -1.32 1.31
C GLN A 37 -9.13 -0.82 2.32
N GLU A 38 -9.56 -0.25 3.44
CA GLU A 38 -8.65 0.28 4.44
C GLU A 38 -7.90 -0.84 5.18
N THR A 39 -8.55 -1.97 5.45
CA THR A 39 -7.91 -3.17 6.00
C THR A 39 -6.79 -3.64 5.08
N ARG A 40 -7.09 -3.88 3.79
CA ARG A 40 -6.10 -4.31 2.78
C ARG A 40 -4.96 -3.30 2.62
N ARG A 41 -5.24 -2.00 2.71
CA ARG A 41 -4.23 -0.95 2.65
C ARG A 41 -3.30 -1.01 3.86
N ASN A 42 -3.83 -1.18 5.07
CA ASN A 42 -3.03 -1.30 6.29
C ASN A 42 -2.20 -2.57 6.32
N GLU A 43 -2.75 -3.71 5.88
CA GLU A 43 -2.01 -4.97 5.76
C GLU A 43 -0.79 -4.80 4.84
N LYS A 44 -1.00 -4.25 3.63
CA LYS A 44 0.11 -3.98 2.69
C LYS A 44 1.15 -3.03 3.27
N TYR A 45 0.71 -2.01 3.99
CA TYR A 45 1.63 -1.05 4.62
C TYR A 45 2.46 -1.70 5.73
N GLN A 46 1.84 -2.54 6.57
CA GLN A 46 2.57 -3.28 7.60
C GLN A 46 3.60 -4.24 6.99
N THR A 47 3.23 -4.96 5.93
CA THR A 47 4.18 -5.82 5.20
C THR A 47 5.34 -5.00 4.63
N PHE A 48 5.05 -3.88 3.97
CA PHE A 48 6.08 -2.99 3.43
C PHE A 48 7.05 -2.48 4.50
N VAL A 49 6.55 -2.07 5.66
CA VAL A 49 7.38 -1.60 6.78
C VAL A 49 8.27 -2.74 7.32
N ALA A 50 7.71 -3.94 7.50
CA ALA A 50 8.47 -5.09 7.97
C ALA A 50 9.59 -5.50 6.99
N GLU A 51 9.31 -5.46 5.69
CA GLU A 51 10.31 -5.70 4.64
C GLU A 51 11.42 -4.62 4.67
N ALA A 52 11.04 -3.34 4.80
CA ALA A 52 11.99 -2.24 4.89
C ALA A 52 12.90 -2.35 6.13
N GLU A 53 12.35 -2.73 7.28
CA GLU A 53 13.14 -2.96 8.49
C GLU A 53 14.12 -4.13 8.31
N THR A 54 13.67 -5.22 7.67
CA THR A 54 14.53 -6.37 7.36
C THR A 54 15.69 -5.96 6.46
N SER A 55 15.41 -5.25 5.35
CA SER A 55 16.43 -4.73 4.44
C SER A 55 17.40 -3.75 5.13
N TRP A 56 16.89 -2.92 6.05
CA TRP A 56 17.74 -2.02 6.82
C TRP A 56 18.72 -2.77 7.74
N GLN A 57 18.24 -3.81 8.42
CA GLN A 57 19.10 -4.65 9.25
C GLN A 57 20.17 -5.39 8.43
N GLU A 58 19.83 -5.85 7.22
CA GLU A 58 20.78 -6.47 6.30
C GLU A 58 21.84 -5.48 5.81
N TYR A 59 21.43 -4.27 5.43
CA TYR A 59 22.36 -3.19 5.06
C TYR A 59 23.31 -2.86 6.22
N GLN A 60 22.79 -2.78 7.44
CA GLN A 60 23.64 -2.48 8.61
C GLN A 60 24.73 -3.53 8.84
N LYS A 61 24.45 -4.80 8.53
CA LYS A 61 25.40 -5.92 8.66
C LYS A 61 26.37 -6.01 7.49
N THR A 62 25.90 -5.80 6.26
CA THR A 62 26.65 -6.12 5.03
C THR A 62 27.25 -4.89 4.34
N GLY A 63 26.65 -3.72 4.55
CA GLY A 63 26.92 -2.50 3.78
C GLY A 63 26.44 -2.55 2.33
N LEU A 64 25.71 -3.60 1.93
CA LEU A 64 25.22 -3.78 0.56
C LEU A 64 23.85 -3.14 0.38
N ALA A 65 23.72 -2.28 -0.63
CA ALA A 65 22.46 -1.67 -1.03
C ALA A 65 22.40 -1.54 -2.56
N TYR A 66 21.20 -1.37 -3.10
CA TYR A 66 21.03 -0.96 -4.49
C TYR A 66 21.17 0.54 -4.61
N ASP A 67 21.72 1.00 -5.73
CA ASP A 67 21.74 2.41 -6.07
C ASP A 67 20.32 2.88 -6.46
N ALA A 68 19.83 3.94 -5.83
CA ALA A 68 18.47 4.41 -6.02
C ALA A 68 18.21 4.87 -7.47
N ASP A 69 19.20 5.50 -8.12
CA ASP A 69 19.05 6.00 -9.49
C ASP A 69 19.00 4.84 -10.49
N GLU A 70 19.82 3.81 -10.29
CA GLU A 70 19.78 2.59 -11.11
C GLU A 70 18.45 1.85 -10.98
N VAL A 71 17.94 1.72 -9.76
CA VAL A 71 16.63 1.09 -9.50
C VAL A 71 15.51 1.87 -10.17
N ASN A 72 15.50 3.20 -10.01
CA ASN A 72 14.49 4.07 -10.64
C ASN A 72 14.55 4.00 -12.17
N ALA A 73 15.76 4.04 -12.75
CA ALA A 73 15.95 3.93 -14.20
C ALA A 73 15.46 2.58 -14.73
N TYR A 74 15.80 1.48 -14.06
CA TYR A 74 15.36 0.13 -14.42
C TYR A 74 13.84 0.00 -14.41
N PHE A 75 13.16 0.48 -13.37
CA PHE A 75 11.69 0.40 -13.31
C PHE A 75 11.01 1.27 -14.37
N ARG A 76 11.52 2.47 -14.63
CA ARG A 76 10.99 3.35 -15.70
C ARG A 76 11.13 2.71 -17.08
N ALA A 77 12.30 2.15 -17.39
CA ALA A 77 12.52 1.45 -18.66
C ALA A 77 11.61 0.23 -18.80
N LYS A 78 11.47 -0.56 -17.74
CA LYS A 78 10.57 -1.72 -17.72
C LYS A 78 9.11 -1.34 -18.01
N LEU A 79 8.63 -0.23 -17.45
CA LEU A 79 7.28 0.29 -17.72
C LEU A 79 7.11 0.74 -19.19
N GLN A 80 8.19 1.12 -19.85
CA GLN A 80 8.22 1.51 -21.26
C GLN A 80 8.48 0.32 -22.20
N GLY A 81 8.62 -0.90 -21.67
CA GLY A 81 8.96 -2.10 -22.46
C GLY A 81 10.42 -2.13 -22.93
N ILE A 82 11.29 -1.29 -22.36
CA ILE A 82 12.71 -1.24 -22.65
C ILE A 82 13.43 -2.19 -21.69
N GLU A 83 14.24 -3.10 -22.22
CA GLU A 83 15.08 -3.98 -21.41
C GLU A 83 16.35 -3.25 -20.95
N LEU A 84 16.45 -2.99 -19.65
CA LEU A 84 17.68 -2.57 -18.99
C LEU A 84 18.21 -3.71 -18.10
N PRO A 85 19.54 -3.80 -17.89
CA PRO A 85 20.10 -4.73 -16.93
C PRO A 85 19.55 -4.45 -15.53
N LYS A 86 19.33 -5.51 -14.76
CA LYS A 86 18.88 -5.38 -13.38
C LYS A 86 19.96 -4.68 -12.55
N PRO A 87 19.59 -3.72 -11.68
CA PRO A 87 20.51 -3.12 -10.73
C PRO A 87 21.18 -4.19 -9.88
N THR A 88 22.45 -3.98 -9.54
CA THR A 88 23.23 -4.90 -8.71
C THR A 88 23.46 -4.30 -7.33
N LEU A 89 23.64 -5.15 -6.32
CA LEU A 89 24.05 -4.70 -4.99
C LEU A 89 25.46 -4.10 -5.05
N LYS A 90 25.62 -2.95 -4.41
CA LYS A 90 26.88 -2.23 -4.26
C LYS A 90 27.17 -2.00 -2.78
N LYS A 91 28.45 -1.96 -2.43
CA LYS A 91 28.89 -1.74 -1.05
C LYS A 91 29.08 -0.25 -0.78
N TYR A 92 28.40 0.27 0.24
CA TYR A 92 28.43 1.67 0.66
C TYR A 92 28.94 1.89 2.09
N LYS A 93 29.12 0.81 2.86
CA LYS A 93 29.66 0.82 4.23
C LYS A 93 30.82 -0.16 4.34
#